data_AF-A0A8D2FIN3-F1
#
_entry.id   AF-A0A8D2FIN3-F1
#
_cell.length_a   1.000
_cell.length_b   1.000
_cell.length_c   1.000
_cell.angle_alpha   90.00
_cell.angle_beta   90.00
_cell.angle_gamma   90.00
#
_symmetry.space_group_name_H-M   'P 1'
#
loop_
_entity.id
_entity.type
_entity.pdbx_description
1 polymer ?
#
loop_
_entity_poly.entity_id
_entity_poly.type
_entity_poly.pdbx_seq_one_letter_code
_entity_poly.pdbx_strand_id
1 'polypeptide(L)'
;CRRPSAEPIAKQASLLIFWNSPTTAQVTIEAQPTNISEGNDVLLLVHNLPKNPAAYIWYKGQILDLHHYITAYTVDTERIIFGSAYSGRERVYSNASLLIQSVNQKDAGSYTVQIIKQGDRTEGVTGHFTLYGVGVTSTLHTQDGQAWTVPVSLSALCPMFGFWHLVQDTHRGDKLQQIRIPFLPPDPADTCCTGRTV
;
A
#
# COMPACT_ATOMS: atom_id res chain seq x y z
N CYS A 1 -68.17 -13.86 51.46
CA CYS A 1 -67.74 -12.56 50.90
C CYS A 1 -66.24 -12.34 51.16
N ARG A 2 -65.60 -11.58 50.26
CA ARG A 2 -64.14 -11.29 50.09
C ARG A 2 -63.27 -12.35 49.38
N ARG A 3 -63.16 -12.21 48.05
CA ARG A 3 -61.84 -12.05 47.38
C ARG A 3 -61.38 -10.60 47.61
N PRO A 4 -60.11 -10.17 47.47
CA PRO A 4 -59.08 -10.76 46.60
C PRO A 4 -57.64 -10.73 47.16
N SER A 5 -56.72 -11.44 46.52
CA SER A 5 -55.41 -10.86 46.20
C SER A 5 -54.83 -11.62 45.01
N ALA A 6 -54.97 -11.03 43.84
CA ALA A 6 -54.15 -11.37 42.71
C ALA A 6 -52.83 -10.60 42.89
N GLU A 7 -51.74 -11.30 43.16
CA GLU A 7 -50.42 -10.75 42.89
C GLU A 7 -49.98 -11.25 41.51
N PRO A 8 -49.68 -10.35 40.57
CA PRO A 8 -49.17 -10.76 39.28
C PRO A 8 -47.77 -11.33 39.53
N ILE A 9 -47.52 -12.54 39.05
CA ILE A 9 -46.15 -12.98 38.77
C ILE A 9 -45.67 -12.03 37.67
N ALA A 10 -45.08 -10.91 38.08
CA ALA A 10 -44.41 -9.99 37.18
C ALA A 10 -43.36 -10.83 36.46
N LYS A 11 -43.62 -11.10 35.18
CA LYS A 11 -42.63 -11.69 34.28
C LYS A 11 -41.40 -10.78 34.34
N GLN A 12 -40.38 -11.20 35.08
CA GLN A 12 -39.04 -10.68 34.87
C GLN A 12 -38.60 -11.19 33.50
N ALA A 13 -38.91 -10.42 32.47
CA ALA A 13 -38.21 -10.51 31.21
C ALA A 13 -36.78 -10.02 31.50
N SER A 14 -35.87 -10.96 31.72
CA SER A 14 -34.46 -10.68 31.84
C SER A 14 -33.98 -10.13 30.48
N LEU A 15 -33.71 -8.84 30.41
CA LEU A 15 -33.12 -8.21 29.23
C LEU A 15 -31.65 -8.61 29.23
N LEU A 16 -31.30 -9.69 28.51
CA LEU A 16 -29.92 -10.04 28.22
C LEU A 16 -29.35 -8.95 27.31
N ILE A 17 -28.77 -7.90 27.91
CA ILE A 17 -27.86 -7.01 27.20
C ILE A 17 -26.63 -7.86 26.94
N PHE A 18 -26.61 -8.53 25.78
CA PHE A 18 -25.39 -9.14 25.28
C PHE A 18 -24.37 -8.02 25.21
N TRP A 19 -23.41 -8.08 26.12
CA TRP A 19 -22.11 -7.47 25.95
C TRP A 19 -21.61 -7.93 24.59
N ASN A 20 -21.80 -7.09 23.55
CA ASN A 20 -21.07 -7.25 22.31
C ASN A 20 -19.62 -6.98 22.70
N SER A 21 -18.90 -8.04 23.08
CA SER A 21 -17.45 -8.04 23.04
C SER A 21 -17.07 -7.43 21.70
N PRO A 22 -16.19 -6.41 21.66
CA PRO A 22 -15.84 -5.80 20.39
C PRO A 22 -15.30 -6.91 19.49
N THR A 23 -16.09 -7.28 18.47
CA THR A 23 -15.64 -8.17 17.42
C THR A 23 -14.40 -7.52 16.87
N THR A 24 -13.24 -8.14 17.10
CA THR A 24 -11.99 -7.60 16.59
C THR A 24 -12.10 -7.62 15.08
N ALA A 25 -12.25 -6.44 14.47
CA ALA A 25 -12.38 -6.32 13.04
C ALA A 25 -11.13 -6.94 12.39
N GLN A 26 -11.34 -7.78 11.38
CA GLN A 26 -10.23 -8.41 10.67
C GLN A 26 -9.44 -7.35 9.89
N VAL A 27 -8.12 -7.54 9.81
CA VAL A 27 -7.25 -6.67 9.02
C VAL A 27 -7.64 -6.81 7.56
N THR A 28 -8.02 -5.70 6.93
CA THR A 28 -8.39 -5.65 5.52
C THR A 28 -7.45 -4.73 4.76
N ILE A 29 -7.32 -4.98 3.46
CA ILE A 29 -6.47 -4.21 2.56
C ILE A 29 -7.31 -3.76 1.38
N GLU A 30 -7.14 -2.51 0.97
CA GLU A 30 -7.76 -1.92 -0.21
C GLU A 30 -6.70 -1.31 -1.13
N ALA A 31 -6.88 -1.42 -2.44
CA ALA A 31 -6.03 -0.74 -3.41
C ALA A 31 -6.59 0.64 -3.78
N GLN A 32 -5.74 1.65 -3.75
CA GLN A 32 -6.05 3.01 -4.15
C GLN A 32 -5.01 3.53 -5.17
N PRO A 33 -5.42 3.87 -6.41
CA PRO A 33 -6.75 3.68 -6.98
C PRO A 33 -7.09 2.21 -7.22
N THR A 34 -8.38 1.88 -7.31
CA THR A 34 -8.84 0.49 -7.55
C THR A 34 -8.54 0.01 -8.97
N ASN A 35 -8.61 0.90 -9.95
CA ASN A 35 -8.22 0.63 -11.34
C ASN A 35 -6.84 1.21 -11.60
N ILE A 36 -5.92 0.35 -12.03
CA ILE A 36 -4.50 0.67 -12.09
C ILE A 36 -4.01 0.40 -13.52
N SER A 37 -3.34 1.38 -14.11
CA SER A 37 -2.62 1.19 -15.37
C SER A 37 -1.13 1.05 -15.11
N GLU A 38 -0.45 0.38 -16.03
CA GLU A 38 1.01 0.25 -16.01
C GLU A 38 1.67 1.64 -15.97
N GLY A 39 2.73 1.77 -15.18
CA GLY A 39 3.45 3.01 -14.96
C GLY A 39 2.87 3.93 -13.88
N ASN A 40 1.66 3.65 -13.37
CA ASN A 40 1.06 4.40 -12.26
C ASN A 40 1.44 3.83 -10.89
N ASP A 41 1.20 4.62 -9.86
CA ASP A 41 1.41 4.23 -8.48
C ASP A 41 0.12 3.62 -7.89
N VAL A 42 0.27 2.63 -7.00
CA VAL A 42 -0.83 2.09 -6.20
C VAL A 42 -0.45 2.09 -4.72
N LEU A 43 -1.39 2.50 -3.88
CA LEU A 43 -1.32 2.34 -2.43
C LEU A 43 -2.19 1.16 -2.00
N LEU A 44 -1.59 0.18 -1.35
CA LEU A 44 -2.31 -0.87 -0.62
C LEU A 44 -2.55 -0.35 0.81
N LEU A 45 -3.75 0.20 1.03
CA LEU A 45 -4.18 0.80 2.28
C LEU A 45 -4.62 -0.29 3.26
N VAL A 46 -4.05 -0.31 4.47
CA VAL A 46 -4.39 -1.29 5.51
C VAL A 46 -5.40 -0.68 6.49
N HIS A 47 -6.45 -1.44 6.78
CA HIS A 47 -7.49 -1.07 7.75
C HIS A 47 -7.53 -2.04 8.93
N ASN A 48 -8.18 -1.62 10.01
CA ASN A 48 -8.42 -2.42 11.21
C ASN A 48 -7.13 -2.95 11.86
N LEU A 49 -6.09 -2.11 11.94
CA LEU A 49 -4.83 -2.47 12.58
C LEU A 49 -5.04 -2.85 14.05
N PRO A 50 -4.38 -3.92 14.54
CA PRO A 50 -4.41 -4.26 15.95
C PRO A 50 -3.71 -3.16 16.78
N LYS A 51 -4.09 -3.04 18.05
CA LYS A 51 -3.44 -2.13 18.99
C LYS A 51 -2.00 -2.59 19.27
N ASN A 52 -1.10 -1.63 19.41
CA ASN A 52 0.31 -1.80 19.79
C ASN A 52 1.10 -2.80 18.89
N PRO A 53 1.19 -2.53 17.57
CA PRO A 53 2.06 -3.30 16.69
C PRO A 53 3.54 -3.01 16.99
N ALA A 54 4.38 -4.05 16.94
CA ALA A 54 5.83 -3.95 16.99
C ALA A 54 6.44 -3.80 15.58
N ALA A 55 5.85 -4.46 14.58
CA ALA A 55 6.32 -4.39 13.21
C ALA A 55 5.22 -4.71 12.19
N TYR A 56 5.41 -4.20 10.97
CA TYR A 56 4.65 -4.57 9.78
C TYR A 56 5.58 -5.20 8.79
N ILE A 57 5.18 -6.33 8.22
CA ILE A 57 5.99 -7.06 7.24
C ILE A 57 5.15 -7.34 6.02
N TRP A 58 5.65 -6.94 4.85
CA TRP A 58 5.02 -7.20 3.57
C TRP A 58 5.70 -8.33 2.82
N TYR A 59 4.89 -9.21 2.27
CA TYR A 59 5.29 -10.33 1.43
C TYR A 59 4.57 -10.26 0.09
N LYS A 60 5.27 -10.68 -0.98
CA LYS A 60 4.68 -10.96 -2.28
C LYS A 60 4.10 -12.37 -2.24
N GLY A 61 2.82 -12.52 -2.55
CA GLY A 61 2.10 -13.79 -2.44
C GLY A 61 1.51 -14.05 -1.06
N GLN A 62 1.12 -15.30 -0.81
CA GLN A 62 0.52 -15.75 0.46
C GLN A 62 1.50 -16.54 1.34
N ILE A 63 2.69 -16.88 0.82
CA ILE A 63 3.71 -17.64 1.52
C ILE A 63 4.58 -16.66 2.33
N LEU A 64 4.66 -16.86 3.64
CA LEU A 64 5.43 -16.04 4.58
C LEU A 64 6.88 -16.53 4.68
N ASP A 65 7.64 -16.47 3.58
CA ASP A 65 9.04 -16.87 3.55
C ASP A 65 9.99 -15.71 3.23
N LEU A 66 11.30 -15.98 3.36
CA LEU A 66 12.33 -14.97 3.08
C LEU A 66 12.43 -14.57 1.61
N HIS A 67 12.05 -15.44 0.66
CA HIS A 67 12.14 -15.15 -0.78
C HIS A 67 11.05 -14.18 -1.23
N HIS A 68 9.90 -14.25 -0.58
CA HIS A 68 8.73 -13.43 -0.83
C HIS A 68 8.70 -12.15 0.02
N TYR A 69 9.60 -12.02 0.99
CA TYR A 69 9.73 -10.86 1.86
C TYR A 69 10.10 -9.60 1.06
N ILE A 70 9.22 -8.59 1.06
CA ILE A 70 9.39 -7.32 0.35
C ILE A 70 10.09 -6.32 1.26
N THR A 71 9.47 -5.99 2.39
CA THR A 71 9.97 -4.98 3.32
C THR A 71 9.30 -5.13 4.68
N ALA A 72 9.98 -4.68 5.74
CA ALA A 72 9.40 -4.50 7.05
C ALA A 72 9.56 -3.07 7.55
N TYR A 73 8.61 -2.63 8.36
CA TYR A 73 8.68 -1.42 9.16
C TYR A 73 8.63 -1.81 10.64
N THR A 74 9.62 -1.40 11.41
CA THR A 74 9.65 -1.59 12.87
C THR A 74 9.14 -0.33 13.55
N VAL A 75 8.13 -0.46 14.40
CA VAL A 75 7.44 0.70 14.99
C VAL A 75 8.33 1.40 16.01
N ASP A 76 8.94 0.64 16.93
CA ASP A 76 9.75 1.21 18.02
C ASP A 76 11.00 1.96 17.55
N THR A 77 11.61 1.51 16.45
CA THR A 77 12.84 2.13 15.93
C THR A 77 12.63 2.95 14.67
N GLU A 78 11.41 2.95 14.13
CA GLU A 78 11.02 3.57 12.86
C GLU A 78 11.94 3.18 11.69
N ARG A 79 12.45 1.94 11.72
CA ARG A 79 13.39 1.43 10.70
C ARG A 79 12.65 0.63 9.65
N ILE A 80 13.10 0.81 8.41
CA ILE A 80 12.71 0.01 7.26
C ILE A 80 13.80 -1.02 6.98
N ILE A 81 13.39 -2.26 6.72
CA ILE A 81 14.28 -3.37 6.37
C ILE A 81 13.82 -3.93 5.04
N PHE A 82 14.69 -3.90 4.02
CA PHE A 82 14.37 -4.41 2.69
C PHE A 82 14.61 -5.91 2.58
N GLY A 83 13.80 -6.56 1.76
CA GLY A 83 13.83 -7.99 1.52
C GLY A 83 14.32 -8.40 0.15
N SER A 84 14.33 -9.71 -0.11
CA SER A 84 14.74 -10.24 -1.42
C SER A 84 13.73 -9.93 -2.52
N ALA A 85 12.45 -9.77 -2.18
CA ALA A 85 11.41 -9.39 -3.13
C ALA A 85 11.31 -7.87 -3.31
N TYR A 86 12.16 -7.07 -2.65
CA TYR A 86 12.20 -5.62 -2.82
C TYR A 86 12.69 -5.26 -4.22
N SER A 87 11.88 -4.52 -4.97
CA SER A 87 12.22 -4.08 -6.34
C SER A 87 12.76 -2.66 -6.40
N GLY A 88 12.84 -1.96 -5.26
CA GLY A 88 13.21 -0.54 -5.20
C GLY A 88 12.02 0.40 -5.39
N ARG A 89 10.84 -0.12 -5.71
CA ARG A 89 9.62 0.65 -5.99
C ARG A 89 8.63 0.62 -4.85
N GLU A 90 8.82 -0.27 -3.88
CA GLU A 90 7.93 -0.42 -2.75
C GLU A 90 8.31 0.54 -1.60
N ARG A 91 7.30 1.09 -0.91
CA ARG A 91 7.51 1.92 0.26
C ARG A 91 6.45 1.61 1.30
N VAL A 92 6.89 1.11 2.46
CA VAL A 92 6.02 0.87 3.61
C VAL A 92 5.89 2.12 4.46
N TYR A 93 4.69 2.36 4.97
CA TYR A 93 4.37 3.48 5.86
C TYR A 93 4.10 3.02 7.30
N SER A 94 4.12 3.96 8.24
CA SER A 94 3.86 3.74 9.66
C SER A 94 2.43 3.29 9.97
N ASN A 95 1.50 3.47 9.02
CA ASN A 95 0.14 2.93 9.06
C ASN A 95 0.02 1.54 8.38
N ALA A 96 1.14 0.82 8.25
CA ALA A 96 1.27 -0.48 7.59
C ALA A 96 0.95 -0.50 6.09
N SER A 97 0.57 0.62 5.47
CA SER A 97 0.23 0.66 4.04
C SER A 97 1.49 0.53 3.18
N LEU A 98 1.33 -0.05 1.99
CA LEU A 98 2.41 -0.25 1.02
C LEU A 98 2.13 0.52 -0.26
N LEU A 99 2.98 1.50 -0.58
CA LEU A 99 3.01 2.09 -1.91
C LEU A 99 3.87 1.23 -2.83
N ILE A 100 3.39 0.97 -4.04
CA ILE A 100 4.17 0.38 -5.13
C ILE A 100 4.16 1.40 -6.26
N GLN A 101 5.34 1.91 -6.58
CA GLN A 101 5.51 2.92 -7.61
C GLN A 101 5.65 2.30 -8.99
N SER A 102 5.14 3.01 -10.01
CA SER A 102 5.25 2.62 -11.42
C SER A 102 4.98 1.12 -11.63
N VAL A 103 3.80 0.68 -11.22
CA VAL A 103 3.39 -0.72 -11.28
C VAL A 103 3.49 -1.26 -12.71
N ASN A 104 3.86 -2.53 -12.83
CA ASN A 104 3.91 -3.24 -14.10
C ASN A 104 3.12 -4.56 -14.00
N GLN A 105 2.99 -5.26 -15.12
CA GLN A 105 2.21 -6.49 -15.16
C GLN A 105 2.73 -7.59 -14.20
N LYS A 106 4.02 -7.58 -13.84
CA LYS A 106 4.62 -8.53 -12.89
C LYS A 106 4.30 -8.20 -11.42
N ASP A 107 3.72 -7.04 -11.15
CA ASP A 107 3.24 -6.66 -9.82
C ASP A 107 1.83 -7.18 -9.56
N ALA A 108 1.09 -7.56 -10.60
CA ALA A 108 -0.19 -8.24 -10.41
C ALA A 108 0.01 -9.55 -9.63
N GLY A 109 -0.89 -9.84 -8.70
CA GLY A 109 -0.82 -11.02 -7.85
C GLY A 109 -1.19 -10.75 -6.40
N SER A 110 -1.02 -11.77 -5.56
CA SER A 110 -1.33 -11.65 -4.14
C SER A 110 -0.23 -10.91 -3.38
N TYR A 111 -0.62 -10.25 -2.30
CA TYR A 111 0.24 -9.61 -1.32
C TYR A 111 -0.29 -9.94 0.07
N THR A 112 0.61 -10.07 1.03
CA THR A 112 0.27 -10.32 2.43
C THR A 112 1.00 -9.35 3.34
N VAL A 113 0.26 -8.75 4.27
CA VAL A 113 0.85 -8.01 5.39
C VAL A 113 0.75 -8.87 6.64
N GLN A 114 1.86 -9.03 7.36
CA GLN A 114 1.90 -9.62 8.69
C GLN A 114 2.19 -8.52 9.71
N ILE A 115 1.35 -8.43 10.73
CA ILE A 115 1.44 -7.43 11.79
C ILE A 115 1.85 -8.15 13.07
N ILE A 116 3.07 -7.90 13.52
CA ILE A 116 3.61 -8.47 14.76
C ILE A 116 3.17 -7.57 15.91
N LYS A 117 2.54 -8.13 16.94
CA LYS A 117 2.13 -7.39 18.14
C LYS A 117 3.30 -7.27 19.13
N GLN A 118 3.31 -6.20 19.92
CA GLN A 118 4.31 -6.07 20.98
C GLN A 118 4.14 -7.19 22.02
N GLY A 119 5.25 -7.84 22.39
CA GLY A 119 5.25 -8.96 23.35
C GLY A 119 4.95 -10.33 22.74
N ASP A 120 4.50 -10.40 21.49
CA ASP A 120 4.25 -11.65 20.77
C ASP A 120 5.17 -11.73 19.54
N ARG A 121 6.18 -12.60 19.61
CA ARG A 121 7.18 -12.73 18.53
C ARG A 121 6.76 -13.69 17.43
N THR A 122 5.63 -14.38 17.58
CA THR A 122 5.29 -15.55 16.73
C THR A 122 3.86 -15.53 16.20
N GLU A 123 2.88 -14.95 16.90
CA GLU A 123 1.49 -14.87 16.44
C GLU A 123 1.15 -13.45 15.97
N GLY A 124 1.48 -13.18 14.70
CA GLY A 124 1.06 -11.97 14.01
C GLY A 124 -0.35 -12.07 13.42
N VAL A 125 -1.03 -10.94 13.24
CA VAL A 125 -2.28 -10.89 12.46
C VAL A 125 -1.93 -10.68 11.00
N THR A 126 -2.56 -11.43 10.09
CA THR A 126 -2.34 -11.27 8.64
C THR A 126 -3.51 -10.57 7.97
N GLY A 127 -3.19 -9.77 6.96
CA GLY A 127 -4.13 -9.27 5.97
C GLY A 127 -3.68 -9.71 4.58
N HIS A 128 -4.62 -10.06 3.72
CA HIS A 128 -4.34 -10.54 2.36
C HIS A 128 -5.06 -9.69 1.32
N PHE A 129 -4.38 -9.44 0.21
CA PHE A 129 -4.92 -8.70 -0.92
C PHE A 129 -4.47 -9.34 -2.22
N THR A 130 -5.29 -9.27 -3.27
CA THR A 130 -4.88 -9.64 -4.62
C THR A 130 -5.04 -8.44 -5.53
N LEU A 131 -3.90 -7.99 -6.08
CA LEU A 131 -3.83 -6.91 -7.05
C LEU A 131 -4.17 -7.47 -8.43
N TYR A 132 -5.35 -7.09 -8.95
CA TYR A 132 -5.81 -7.48 -10.27
C TYR A 132 -5.56 -6.37 -11.29
N GLY A 133 -5.18 -6.77 -12.51
CA GLY A 133 -5.25 -5.90 -13.69
C GLY A 133 -4.41 -4.63 -13.62
N VAL A 134 -3.11 -4.76 -13.90
CA VAL A 134 -2.30 -3.60 -14.33
C VAL A 134 -2.53 -3.45 -15.82
N GLY A 135 -3.44 -2.56 -16.21
CA GLY A 135 -3.80 -2.35 -17.61
C GLY A 135 -2.69 -1.63 -18.37
N VAL A 136 -2.22 -2.18 -19.49
CA VAL A 136 -1.48 -1.38 -20.46
C VAL A 136 -2.44 -0.35 -21.03
N THR A 137 -2.28 0.92 -20.70
CA THR A 137 -2.85 2.00 -21.51
C THR A 137 -2.09 1.99 -22.83
N SER A 138 -2.53 1.12 -23.74
CA SER A 138 -2.20 1.26 -25.16
C SER A 138 -2.70 2.65 -25.54
N THR A 139 -1.80 3.61 -25.73
CA THR A 139 -2.10 4.78 -26.53
C THR A 139 -2.55 4.26 -27.89
N LEU A 140 -3.86 4.13 -28.08
CA LEU A 140 -4.45 4.01 -29.40
C LEU A 140 -4.03 5.28 -30.13
N HIS A 141 -2.95 5.18 -30.90
CA HIS A 141 -2.76 6.07 -32.02
C HIS A 141 -3.93 5.77 -32.94
N THR A 142 -5.02 6.54 -32.81
CA THR A 142 -6.13 6.51 -33.75
C THR A 142 -5.56 6.92 -35.10
N GLN A 143 -5.14 5.92 -35.87
CA GLN A 143 -4.88 6.05 -37.29
C GLN A 143 -5.82 5.09 -38.00
N ASP A 144 -7.11 5.36 -37.84
CA ASP A 144 -8.13 4.87 -38.76
C ASP A 144 -9.09 6.00 -39.05
N GLY A 145 -9.18 6.34 -40.34
CA GLY A 145 -10.27 7.14 -40.89
C GLY A 145 -9.87 8.51 -41.45
N GLN A 146 -9.17 8.54 -42.59
CA GLN A 146 -9.66 9.17 -43.82
C GLN A 146 -8.60 9.13 -44.93
N ALA A 147 -8.71 8.13 -45.80
CA ALA A 147 -8.18 8.20 -47.15
C ALA A 147 -9.09 9.13 -47.97
N TRP A 148 -8.76 10.41 -48.02
CA TRP A 148 -9.13 11.25 -49.17
C TRP A 148 -7.89 11.36 -50.05
N THR A 149 -7.91 10.59 -51.14
CA THR A 149 -7.02 10.81 -52.27
C THR A 149 -7.22 12.25 -52.77
N VAL A 150 -6.20 13.09 -52.59
CA VAL A 150 -6.06 14.34 -53.36
C VAL A 150 -4.85 14.19 -54.27
N PRO A 151 -4.97 14.40 -55.59
CA PRO A 151 -3.81 14.45 -56.46
C PRO A 151 -3.23 15.86 -56.34
N VAL A 152 -2.15 16.02 -55.59
CA VAL A 152 -1.29 17.20 -55.74
C VAL A 152 0.11 16.72 -56.10
N SER A 153 0.50 17.11 -57.30
CA SER A 153 1.77 16.78 -57.93
C SER A 153 2.86 17.77 -57.53
N LEU A 154 4.08 17.22 -57.44
CA LEU A 154 5.42 17.80 -57.54
C LEU A 154 6.04 18.68 -56.41
N SER A 155 7.17 18.15 -55.92
CA SER A 155 8.47 18.82 -55.70
C SER A 155 8.69 19.75 -54.50
N ALA A 156 9.45 19.26 -53.50
CA ALA A 156 10.61 19.91 -52.85
C ALA A 156 11.17 18.97 -51.75
N LEU A 157 12.39 18.40 -51.90
CA LEU A 157 13.64 18.74 -51.17
C LEU A 157 13.52 18.58 -49.64
N CYS A 158 14.40 17.95 -48.85
CA CYS A 158 15.67 17.22 -48.96
C CYS A 158 15.92 16.61 -47.53
N PRO A 159 16.92 15.74 -47.31
CA PRO A 159 17.00 14.79 -46.19
C PRO A 159 17.74 15.36 -44.97
N MET A 160 17.43 14.87 -43.77
CA MET A 160 18.38 14.83 -42.65
C MET A 160 18.27 13.47 -41.96
N PHE A 161 19.07 12.54 -42.48
CA PHE A 161 19.56 11.39 -41.72
C PHE A 161 20.59 11.89 -40.68
N GLY A 162 20.57 11.30 -39.49
CA GLY A 162 21.53 11.53 -38.41
C GLY A 162 20.75 11.72 -37.11
N PHE A 163 20.63 10.74 -36.24
CA PHE A 163 21.74 10.35 -35.38
C PHE A 163 21.46 8.96 -34.77
N TRP A 164 21.98 7.90 -35.40
CA TRP A 164 22.08 6.56 -34.81
C TRP A 164 23.56 6.33 -34.51
N HIS A 165 24.02 6.83 -33.36
CA HIS A 165 25.32 6.58 -32.72
C HIS A 165 25.24 7.35 -31.38
N LEU A 166 25.27 6.77 -30.18
CA LEU A 166 26.17 5.76 -29.65
C LEU A 166 25.44 4.87 -28.64
N VAL A 167 25.71 3.58 -28.76
CA VAL A 167 25.54 2.55 -27.74
C VAL A 167 26.76 2.59 -26.81
N GLN A 168 26.46 2.63 -25.50
CA GLN A 168 27.15 2.06 -24.33
C GLN A 168 28.62 2.35 -24.01
N ASP A 169 28.83 2.74 -22.76
CA ASP A 169 29.74 2.18 -21.74
C ASP A 169 29.42 2.95 -20.43
N THR A 170 29.42 2.44 -19.20
CA THR A 170 30.32 1.51 -18.53
C THR A 170 29.65 0.98 -17.24
N HIS A 171 29.75 -0.33 -16.97
CA HIS A 171 29.53 -0.92 -15.63
C HIS A 171 30.72 -0.64 -14.70
N ARG A 172 30.50 -0.12 -13.48
CA ARG A 172 31.38 -0.33 -12.31
C ARG A 172 30.67 0.06 -11.00
N GLY A 173 30.81 -0.76 -9.97
CA GLY A 173 30.01 -0.75 -8.74
C GLY A 173 30.39 0.29 -7.68
N ASP A 174 29.53 0.46 -6.67
CA ASP A 174 29.79 -0.04 -5.31
C ASP A 174 28.67 0.37 -4.32
N LYS A 175 28.51 -0.51 -3.32
CA LYS A 175 27.94 -0.30 -1.97
C LYS A 175 26.42 -0.09 -1.78
N LEU A 176 25.84 -1.06 -1.07
CA LEU A 176 24.56 -0.95 -0.36
C LEU A 176 24.54 0.31 0.53
N GLN A 177 23.61 1.22 0.27
CA GLN A 177 23.30 2.31 1.18
C GLN A 177 22.10 1.93 2.04
N GLN A 178 22.32 1.83 3.34
CA GLN A 178 21.25 1.90 4.33
C GLN A 178 20.82 3.36 4.44
N ILE A 179 19.79 3.72 3.67
CA ILE A 179 19.27 5.09 3.64
C ILE A 179 18.41 5.30 4.88
N ARG A 180 18.92 6.07 5.85
CA ARG A 180 18.10 6.76 6.84
C ARG A 180 17.57 8.02 6.16
N ILE A 181 16.28 8.04 5.84
CA ILE A 181 15.63 9.24 5.30
C ILE A 181 15.58 10.29 6.43
N PRO A 182 16.06 11.52 6.23
CA PRO A 182 15.88 12.58 7.20
C PRO A 182 14.41 12.96 7.28
N PHE A 183 13.89 13.03 8.51
CA PHE A 183 12.57 13.55 8.85
C PHE A 183 12.28 14.87 8.13
N LEU A 184 11.12 14.97 7.48
CA LEU A 184 10.50 16.27 7.23
C LEU A 184 10.18 16.90 8.59
N PRO A 185 10.59 18.14 8.87
CA PRO A 185 10.15 18.83 10.08
C PRO A 185 8.65 19.15 9.99
N PRO A 186 7.91 19.09 11.11
CA PRO A 186 6.51 19.49 11.17
C PRO A 186 6.35 21.00 11.02
N ASP A 187 5.22 21.40 10.42
CA ASP A 187 4.78 22.78 10.14
C ASP A 187 4.75 23.64 11.43
N PRO A 188 5.26 24.89 11.44
CA PRO A 188 5.34 25.68 12.65
C PRO A 188 4.05 26.47 12.87
N ALA A 189 3.07 25.81 13.47
CA ALA A 189 1.98 26.49 14.17
C ALA A 189 1.76 25.76 15.49
N ASP A 190 2.55 26.15 16.50
CA ASP A 190 2.15 26.27 17.92
C ASP A 190 3.41 26.33 18.80
N THR A 191 4.10 27.47 18.78
CA THR A 191 5.06 27.84 19.82
C THR A 191 4.77 29.25 20.28
N CYS A 192 3.78 29.36 21.15
CA CYS A 192 3.71 30.39 22.17
C CYS A 192 3.19 29.64 23.40
N CYS A 193 4.05 29.21 24.31
CA CYS A 193 4.40 30.04 25.45
C CYS A 193 5.82 29.78 25.95
N THR A 194 6.52 30.89 26.04
CA THR A 194 7.82 31.15 26.65
C THR A 194 7.97 30.50 28.04
N GLY A 195 9.14 29.91 28.28
CA GLY A 195 9.50 29.35 29.57
C GLY A 195 9.83 30.38 30.65
N ARG A 196 10.10 29.88 31.85
CA ARG A 196 10.97 30.55 32.81
C ARG A 196 11.67 29.55 33.73
N THR A 197 12.98 29.73 33.75
CA THR A 197 14.08 29.19 34.57
C THR A 197 13.77 29.04 36.06
N VAL A 198 14.22 27.94 36.68
CA VAL A 198 15.43 27.86 37.54
C VAL A 198 16.06 26.48 37.33
#